data_AF-A0A3N6P7U1-F1
#
_entry.id   AF-A0A3N6P7U1-F1
#
_cell.length_a   1.000
_cell.length_b   1.000
_cell.length_c   1.000
_cell.angle_alpha   90.00
_cell.angle_beta   90.00
_cell.angle_gamma   90.00
#
_symmetry.space_group_name_H-M   'P 1'
#
loop_
_entity.id
_entity.type
_entity.pdbx_description
1 polymer ?
#
loop_
_entity_poly.entity_id
_entity_poly.type
_entity_poly.pdbx_seq_one_letter_code
_entity_poly.pdbx_strand_id
1 'polypeptide(L)'
;MIGAAALLAGCVSTPGGLEGGGRAPSFVALQQMCGRQPVDFGAYAEPVYFATFDAFVANRRGRLPQDQFCEFQAALAQHYKTLGTSSDPQVRNQWVAWLNEQRAQAIAWRAAADPTLRAG
;
A
#
# COMPACT_ATOMS: atom_id res chain seq x y z
N MET A 1 31.66 -22.75 31.95
CA MET A 1 31.40 -23.00 30.51
C MET A 1 29.88 -23.01 30.35
N ILE A 2 29.25 -21.86 30.12
CA ILE A 2 28.72 -21.41 28.80
C ILE A 2 28.34 -22.58 27.88
N GLY A 3 27.07 -22.62 27.48
CA GLY A 3 26.58 -23.49 26.42
C GLY A 3 25.07 -23.40 26.26
N ALA A 4 24.56 -22.21 25.92
CA ALA A 4 23.17 -22.03 25.55
C ALA A 4 22.85 -22.83 24.28
N ALA A 5 21.88 -23.74 24.36
CA ALA A 5 21.31 -24.41 23.20
C ALA A 5 20.43 -23.41 22.44
N ALA A 6 20.97 -22.86 21.35
CA ALA A 6 20.19 -22.10 20.38
C ALA A 6 19.34 -23.08 19.57
N LEU A 7 18.05 -23.18 19.88
CA LEU A 7 17.06 -23.83 19.03
C LEU A 7 16.84 -22.95 17.79
N LEU A 8 17.55 -23.26 16.71
CA LEU A 8 17.26 -22.77 15.37
C LEU A 8 16.07 -23.56 14.82
N ALA A 9 14.86 -23.07 15.08
CA ALA A 9 13.66 -23.46 14.36
C ALA A 9 12.93 -22.18 13.92
N GLY A 10 12.99 -21.90 12.62
CA GLY A 10 12.37 -20.72 12.02
C GLY A 10 12.58 -20.61 10.53
N CYS A 11 12.59 -21.74 9.80
CA CYS A 11 12.36 -21.73 8.36
C CYS A 11 10.86 -21.89 8.14
N VAL A 12 10.31 -20.99 7.32
CA VAL A 12 8.91 -20.98 6.83
C VAL A 12 7.86 -20.52 7.85
N SER A 13 7.67 -19.21 7.88
CA SER A 13 6.31 -18.65 7.91
C SER A 13 6.16 -17.80 6.66
N THR A 14 5.40 -18.33 5.71
CA THR A 14 4.55 -17.57 4.78
C THR A 14 4.16 -16.24 5.43
N PRO A 15 4.32 -15.06 4.80
CA PRO A 15 3.80 -13.83 5.38
C PRO A 15 2.27 -13.93 5.34
N GLY A 16 1.72 -14.42 6.44
CA GLY A 16 0.31 -14.37 6.75
C GLY A 16 -0.05 -12.92 7.03
N GLY A 17 -1.01 -12.40 6.27
CA GLY A 17 -1.69 -11.14 6.54
C GLY A 17 -0.89 -9.89 6.21
N LEU A 18 -1.63 -8.84 5.84
CA LEU A 18 -1.16 -7.46 5.71
C LEU A 18 -0.81 -6.86 7.09
N GLU A 19 -0.19 -7.64 7.96
CA GLU A 19 0.33 -7.22 9.25
C GLU A 19 1.77 -6.76 9.02
N GLY A 20 1.96 -5.44 9.02
CA GLY A 20 3.22 -4.79 8.68
C GLY A 20 4.39 -5.32 9.51
N GLY A 21 5.37 -5.92 8.83
CA GLY A 21 6.64 -6.30 9.43
C GLY A 21 7.37 -5.07 9.99
N GLY A 22 7.50 -5.00 11.32
CA GLY A 22 8.50 -4.27 12.10
C GLY A 22 8.54 -2.73 12.05
N ARG A 23 7.99 -2.05 11.03
CA ARG A 23 8.01 -0.56 10.94
C ARG A 23 7.00 0.07 9.98
N ALA A 24 6.34 -0.71 9.11
CA ALA A 24 5.33 -0.20 8.20
C ALA A 24 3.93 -0.21 8.86
N PRO A 25 3.12 0.85 8.73
CA PRO A 25 1.74 0.85 9.22
C PRO A 25 0.92 -0.22 8.50
N SER A 26 -0.05 -0.81 9.20
CA SER A 26 -1.04 -1.70 8.58
C SER A 26 -1.89 -0.95 7.55
N PHE A 27 -2.53 -1.68 6.64
CA PHE A 27 -3.38 -1.04 5.64
C PHE A 27 -4.57 -0.28 6.27
N VAL A 28 -5.15 -0.82 7.34
CA VAL A 28 -6.19 -0.13 8.12
C VAL A 28 -5.65 1.15 8.74
N ALA A 29 -4.45 1.13 9.33
CA ALA A 29 -3.84 2.31 9.92
C ALA A 29 -3.59 3.40 8.86
N LEU A 30 -3.11 3.03 7.67
CA LEU A 30 -2.93 3.96 6.54
C LEU A 30 -4.25 4.64 6.14
N GLN A 31 -5.35 3.90 6.08
CA GLN A 31 -6.66 4.44 5.73
C GLN A 31 -7.22 5.39 6.81
N GLN A 32 -6.99 5.05 8.07
CA GLN A 32 -7.44 5.88 9.21
C GLN A 32 -6.69 7.21 9.31
N MET A 33 -5.49 7.34 8.74
CA MET A 33 -4.75 8.62 8.72
C MET A 33 -5.53 9.77 8.05
N CYS A 34 -6.49 9.45 7.19
CA CYS A 34 -7.33 10.43 6.51
C CYS A 34 -8.73 10.60 7.13
N GLY A 35 -8.96 10.03 8.31
CA GLY A 35 -10.23 10.14 9.04
C GLY A 35 -11.41 9.46 8.36
N ARG A 36 -11.16 8.53 7.43
CA ARG A 36 -12.20 7.80 6.68
C ARG A 36 -12.37 6.38 7.20
N GLN A 37 -13.56 5.82 7.01
CA GLN A 37 -13.78 4.41 7.26
C GLN A 37 -12.89 3.57 6.32
N PRO A 38 -12.19 2.55 6.83
CA PRO A 38 -11.42 1.64 6.00
C PRO A 38 -12.31 0.97 4.95
N VAL A 39 -11.87 1.01 3.71
CA VAL A 39 -12.45 0.30 2.57
C VAL A 39 -11.79 -1.06 2.45
N ASP A 40 -12.62 -2.09 2.29
CA ASP A 40 -12.18 -3.42 1.91
C ASP A 40 -12.06 -3.49 0.37
N PHE A 41 -10.84 -3.65 -0.13
CA PHE A 41 -10.55 -3.74 -1.55
C PHE A 41 -10.60 -5.18 -2.09
N GLY A 42 -10.95 -6.15 -1.24
CA GLY A 42 -11.06 -7.56 -1.59
C GLY A 42 -9.79 -8.10 -2.26
N ALA A 43 -9.95 -8.65 -3.46
CA ALA A 43 -8.83 -9.21 -4.25
C ALA A 43 -7.75 -8.17 -4.63
N TYR A 44 -8.03 -6.87 -4.50
CA TYR A 44 -7.08 -5.80 -4.82
C TYR A 44 -6.45 -5.17 -3.57
N ALA A 45 -6.66 -5.74 -2.37
CA ALA A 45 -6.12 -5.19 -1.13
C ALA A 45 -4.59 -5.05 -1.14
N GLU A 46 -3.87 -6.07 -1.62
CA GLU A 46 -2.41 -6.04 -1.70
C GLU A 46 -1.86 -4.95 -2.64
N PRO A 47 -2.26 -4.86 -3.93
CA PRO A 47 -1.75 -3.80 -4.80
C PRO A 47 -2.15 -2.39 -4.35
N VAL A 48 -3.33 -2.21 -3.74
CA VAL A 48 -3.76 -0.91 -3.18
C VAL A 48 -2.98 -0.54 -1.93
N TYR A 49 -2.69 -1.52 -1.05
CA TYR A 49 -1.82 -1.31 0.11
C TYR A 49 -0.45 -0.80 -0.32
N PHE A 50 0.20 -1.44 -1.30
CA PHE A 50 1.51 -0.99 -1.76
C PHE A 50 1.48 0.41 -2.38
N ALA A 51 0.47 0.72 -3.21
CA ALA A 51 0.29 2.06 -3.77
C ALA A 51 0.15 3.12 -2.65
N THR A 52 -0.67 2.82 -1.65
CA THR A 52 -0.90 3.71 -0.50
C THR A 52 0.35 3.85 0.37
N PHE A 53 1.10 2.77 0.56
CA PHE A 53 2.34 2.77 1.32
C PHE A 53 3.43 3.60 0.63
N ASP A 54 3.58 3.49 -0.69
CA ASP A 54 4.55 4.30 -1.45
C ASP A 54 4.23 5.80 -1.36
N ALA A 55 2.95 6.18 -1.50
CA ALA A 55 2.48 7.54 -1.29
C ALA A 55 2.71 8.01 0.17
N PHE A 56 2.47 7.14 1.15
CA PHE A 56 2.73 7.41 2.56
C PHE A 56 4.21 7.68 2.83
N VAL A 57 5.13 6.93 2.21
CA VAL A 57 6.58 7.18 2.35
C VAL A 57 6.94 8.57 1.84
N ALA A 58 6.36 9.00 0.71
CA ALA A 58 6.56 10.35 0.19
C ALA A 58 5.97 11.43 1.12
N ASN A 59 4.78 11.19 1.67
CA ASN A 59 4.11 12.08 2.61
C ASN A 59 4.90 12.24 3.91
N ARG A 60 5.33 11.13 4.51
CA ARG A 60 6.16 11.12 5.73
C ARG A 60 7.50 11.87 5.56
N ARG A 61 8.02 11.95 4.34
CA ARG A 61 9.25 12.69 4.00
C ARG A 61 8.99 14.13 3.55
N GLY A 62 7.76 14.61 3.64
CA GLY A 62 7.39 15.98 3.29
C GLY A 62 7.39 16.28 1.79
N ARG A 63 7.34 15.25 0.93
CA ARG A 63 7.29 15.40 -0.54
C ARG A 63 5.90 15.19 -1.14
N LEU A 64 4.94 14.77 -0.33
CA LEU A 64 3.53 14.69 -0.69
C LEU A 64 2.71 15.36 0.44
N PRO A 65 2.05 16.49 0.20
CA PRO A 65 1.19 17.14 1.18
C PRO A 65 0.12 16.18 1.73
N GLN A 66 -0.32 16.39 2.98
CA GLN A 66 -1.25 15.50 3.69
C GLN A 66 -2.61 15.42 3.00
N ASP A 67 -3.11 16.57 2.58
CA ASP A 67 -4.27 16.77 1.71
C ASP A 67 -4.16 15.95 0.43
N GLN A 68 -3.04 16.05 -0.30
CA GLN A 68 -2.83 15.28 -1.53
C GLN A 68 -2.77 13.76 -1.28
N PHE A 69 -2.14 13.32 -0.18
CA PHE A 69 -2.16 11.92 0.24
C PHE A 69 -3.58 11.43 0.53
N CYS A 70 -4.39 12.25 1.19
CA CYS A 70 -5.77 11.90 1.50
C CYS A 70 -6.71 11.96 0.29
N GLU A 71 -6.47 12.84 -0.68
CA GLU A 71 -7.16 12.83 -1.97
C GLU A 71 -6.84 11.56 -2.77
N PHE A 72 -5.58 11.14 -2.79
CA PHE A 72 -5.16 9.90 -3.42
C PHE A 72 -5.91 8.67 -2.87
N GLN A 73 -5.99 8.55 -1.54
CA GLN A 73 -6.76 7.46 -0.91
C GLN A 73 -8.27 7.55 -1.23
N ALA A 74 -8.83 8.75 -1.28
CA ALA A 74 -10.25 8.94 -1.64
C ALA A 74 -10.52 8.52 -3.09
N ALA A 75 -9.62 8.86 -4.02
CA ALA A 75 -9.72 8.48 -5.41
C ALA A 75 -9.67 6.96 -5.58
N LEU A 76 -8.75 6.27 -4.88
CA LEU A 76 -8.67 4.80 -4.86
C LEU A 76 -10.01 4.18 -4.42
N ALA A 77 -10.56 4.65 -3.31
CA ALA A 77 -11.85 4.17 -2.79
C ALA A 77 -13.01 4.41 -3.77
N GLN A 78 -13.08 5.61 -4.36
CA GLN A 78 -14.15 5.99 -5.28
C GLN A 78 -14.09 5.17 -6.58
N HIS A 79 -12.91 5.04 -7.19
CA HIS A 79 -12.72 4.24 -8.41
C HIS A 79 -12.94 2.75 -8.14
N TYR A 80 -12.51 2.23 -6.99
CA TYR A 80 -12.79 0.84 -6.62
C TYR A 80 -14.30 0.56 -6.52
N LYS A 81 -15.05 1.44 -5.83
CA LYS A 81 -16.50 1.33 -5.71
C LYS A 81 -17.23 1.43 -7.06
N THR A 82 -16.66 2.18 -8.01
CA THR A 82 -17.28 2.40 -9.32
C THR A 82 -16.95 1.27 -10.30
N LEU A 83 -15.71 0.78 -10.28
CA LEU A 83 -15.17 -0.11 -11.32
C LEU A 83 -14.74 -1.47 -10.75
N GLY A 84 -14.04 -1.46 -9.62
CA GLY A 84 -13.43 -2.65 -9.02
C GLY A 84 -14.42 -3.65 -8.42
N THR A 85 -15.59 -3.19 -7.99
CA THR A 85 -16.68 -4.04 -7.47
C THR A 85 -17.63 -4.57 -8.54
N SER A 86 -17.40 -4.21 -9.82
CA SER A 86 -18.28 -4.65 -10.92
C SER A 86 -18.18 -6.15 -11.19
N SER A 87 -19.30 -6.79 -11.48
CA SER A 87 -19.33 -8.18 -11.97
C SER A 87 -18.85 -8.30 -13.43
N ASP A 88 -18.85 -7.20 -14.19
CA ASP A 88 -18.37 -7.16 -15.56
C ASP A 88 -16.82 -7.18 -15.62
N PRO A 89 -16.20 -8.19 -16.27
CA PRO A 89 -14.75 -8.26 -16.43
C PRO A 89 -14.15 -7.05 -17.17
N GLN A 90 -14.83 -6.47 -18.15
CA GLN A 90 -14.31 -5.31 -18.89
C GLN A 90 -14.23 -4.08 -18.00
N VAL A 91 -15.24 -3.85 -17.15
CA VAL A 91 -15.25 -2.75 -16.18
C VAL A 91 -14.16 -2.96 -15.12
N ARG A 92 -13.96 -4.19 -14.63
CA ARG A 92 -12.84 -4.48 -13.72
C ARG A 92 -11.47 -4.28 -14.37
N ASN A 93 -11.32 -4.55 -15.67
CA ASN A 93 -10.08 -4.28 -16.37
C ASN A 93 -9.77 -2.77 -16.43
N GLN A 94 -10.79 -1.91 -16.49
CA GLN A 94 -10.59 -0.45 -16.38
C GLN A 94 -10.07 -0.06 -14.98
N TRP A 95 -10.58 -0.69 -13.92
CA TRP A 95 -10.04 -0.52 -12.56
C TRP A 95 -8.56 -0.92 -12.49
N VAL A 96 -8.21 -2.09 -13.03
CA VAL A 96 -6.82 -2.59 -13.00
C VAL A 96 -5.88 -1.66 -13.77
N ALA A 97 -6.28 -1.19 -14.95
CA ALA A 97 -5.50 -0.24 -15.73
C ALA A 97 -5.24 1.05 -14.95
N TRP A 98 -6.30 1.66 -14.41
CA TRP A 98 -6.20 2.89 -13.62
C TRP A 98 -5.37 2.70 -12.34
N LEU A 99 -5.55 1.58 -11.62
CA LEU A 99 -4.76 1.27 -10.42
C LEU A 99 -3.26 1.15 -10.76
N ASN A 100 -2.90 0.57 -11.91
CA ASN A 100 -1.51 0.49 -12.33
C ASN A 100 -0.90 1.88 -12.60
N GLU A 101 -1.67 2.81 -13.17
CA GLU A 101 -1.24 4.21 -13.31
C GLU A 101 -1.02 4.87 -11.95
N GLN A 102 -1.95 4.66 -11.01
CA GLN A 102 -1.81 5.20 -9.64
C GLN A 102 -0.60 4.63 -8.89
N ARG A 103 -0.30 3.34 -9.10
CA ARG A 103 0.90 2.71 -8.55
C ARG A 103 2.17 3.33 -9.12
N ALA A 104 2.23 3.57 -10.42
CA ALA A 104 3.36 4.25 -11.05
C ALA A 104 3.54 5.67 -10.48
N GLN A 105 2.45 6.42 -10.29
CA GLN A 105 2.48 7.75 -9.68
C GLN A 105 3.00 7.72 -8.23
N ALA A 106 2.55 6.76 -7.42
CA ALA A 106 2.99 6.61 -6.03
C ALA A 106 4.48 6.27 -5.93
N ILE A 107 4.98 5.39 -6.80
CA ILE A 107 6.41 5.08 -6.92
C ILE A 107 7.21 6.33 -7.32
N ALA A 108 6.70 7.13 -8.27
CA ALA A 108 7.37 8.37 -8.68
C ALA A 108 7.48 9.37 -7.52
N TRP A 109 6.44 9.54 -6.71
CA TRP A 109 6.50 10.35 -5.49
C TRP A 109 7.52 9.81 -4.49
N ARG A 110 7.53 8.49 -4.26
CA ARG A 110 8.50 7.84 -3.37
C ARG A 110 9.94 8.06 -3.84
N ALA A 111 10.21 7.92 -5.13
CA ALA A 111 11.53 8.17 -5.73
C ALA A 111 11.95 9.64 -5.64
N ALA A 112 11.00 10.59 -5.73
CA ALA A 112 11.27 12.00 -5.48
C ALA A 112 11.66 12.27 -4.00
N ALA A 113 11.13 11.47 -3.08
CA ALA A 113 11.45 11.56 -1.65
C ALA A 113 12.71 10.79 -1.23
N ASP A 114 13.14 9.82 -2.03
CA ASP A 114 14.39 9.10 -1.84
C ASP A 114 15.06 8.79 -3.19
N PRO A 115 16.03 9.62 -3.63
CA PRO A 115 16.76 9.35 -4.86
C PRO A 115 17.54 8.03 -4.83
N THR A 116 17.89 7.49 -3.66
CA THR A 116 18.63 6.22 -3.56
C THR A 116 17.78 5.02 -3.98
N LEU A 117 16.44 5.17 -3.99
CA LEU A 117 15.52 4.16 -4.53
C LEU A 117 15.45 4.14 -6.06
N ARG A 118 16.14 5.06 -6.75
CA ARG A 118 16.27 5.05 -8.22
C ARG A 118 17.40 4.15 -8.72
N ALA A 119 18.31 3.73 -7.86
CA ALA A 119 19.39 2.80 -8.20
C ALA A 119 18.90 1.37 -7.97
N GLY A 120 18.10 0.86 -8.91
CA GLY A 120 17.79 -0.56 -9.05
C GLY A 120 18.78 -1.24 -9.99
#